data_AF-E3ND72-F1
#
_entry.id   AF-E3ND72-F1
#
_cell.length_a   1.000
_cell.length_b   1.000
_cell.length_c   1.000
_cell.angle_alpha   90.00
_cell.angle_beta   90.00
_cell.angle_gamma   90.00
#
_symmetry.space_group_name_H-M   'P 1'
#
loop_
_entity.id
_entity.type
_entity.pdbx_description
1 polymer ?
#
loop_
_entity_poly.entity_id
_entity_poly.type
_entity_poly.pdbx_seq_one_letter_code
_entity_poly.pdbx_strand_id
1 'polypeptide(L)'
;MWCQLVILLFSFLGLCLSDYCGSDQIAYGMEVHHSGVIRLLCSKPSCYDKNYSDCPERADSPKGCKKTNDWVGGFEKNIEGDLSIMCCEFDGLEKYAKIRYSDVRIRRGEFFEGEEKENSDGDVIRFDAIKDIRMHRDTEGKAYYNLTILSFDCESIPDVKPAWLQKSQWPYFQYAKN
;
A
#
# COMPACT_ATOMS: atom_id res chain seq x y z
N MET A 1 40.74 -21.27 11.74
CA MET A 1 40.54 -20.23 10.72
C MET A 1 39.21 -20.33 9.94
N TRP A 2 38.43 -21.42 10.04
CA TRP A 2 37.10 -21.50 9.40
C TRP A 2 35.95 -20.86 10.21
N CYS A 3 36.04 -20.77 11.54
CA CYS A 3 35.00 -20.13 12.35
C CYS A 3 34.83 -18.63 12.08
N GLN A 4 35.90 -17.91 11.74
CA GLN A 4 35.82 -16.45 11.48
C GLN A 4 35.09 -16.13 10.18
N LEU A 5 35.17 -17.01 9.17
CA LEU A 5 34.45 -16.87 7.89
C LEU A 5 32.95 -17.08 8.06
N VAL A 6 32.52 -18.00 8.92
CA VAL A 6 31.10 -18.26 9.21
C VAL A 6 30.47 -17.10 9.98
N ILE A 7 31.20 -16.49 10.93
CA ILE A 7 30.73 -15.32 11.69
C ILE A 7 30.58 -14.09 10.77
N LEU A 8 31.52 -13.89 9.83
CA LEU A 8 31.45 -12.83 8.83
C LEU A 8 30.25 -12.99 7.88
N LEU A 9 29.94 -14.23 7.45
CA LEU A 9 28.77 -14.53 6.62
C LEU A 9 27.43 -14.27 7.32
N PHE A 10 27.36 -14.47 8.64
CA PHE A 10 26.16 -14.16 9.44
C PHE A 10 25.96 -12.65 9.69
N SER A 11 27.05 -11.87 9.74
CA SER A 11 26.97 -10.41 9.93
C SER A 11 26.55 -9.62 8.69
N PHE A 12 26.44 -10.27 7.52
CA PHE A 12 26.02 -9.63 6.25
C PHE A 12 24.54 -9.82 5.91
N LEU A 13 23.74 -10.45 6.78
CA LEU A 13 22.28 -10.40 6.68
C LEU A 13 21.80 -9.00 7.05
N GLY A 14 21.97 -8.06 6.12
CA GLY A 14 21.30 -6.77 6.18
C GLY A 14 19.80 -7.02 6.32
N LEU A 15 19.23 -6.55 7.42
CA LEU A 15 17.79 -6.55 7.62
C LEU A 15 17.19 -5.56 6.63
N CYS A 16 16.92 -6.00 5.40
CA CYS A 16 16.07 -5.24 4.49
C CYS A 16 14.66 -5.22 5.12
N LEU A 17 14.28 -4.07 5.68
CA LEU A 17 12.96 -3.84 6.24
C LEU A 17 12.10 -3.20 5.15
N SER A 18 11.65 -4.02 4.21
CA SER A 18 10.67 -3.65 3.19
C SER A 18 9.44 -4.55 3.30
N ASP A 19 8.29 -4.01 2.91
CA ASP A 19 7.05 -4.75 2.85
C ASP A 19 6.18 -4.21 1.72
N TYR A 20 5.56 -5.10 0.96
CA TYR A 20 4.81 -4.76 -0.25
C TYR A 20 3.58 -5.67 -0.34
N CYS A 21 2.43 -5.11 -0.72
CA CYS A 21 1.21 -5.87 -0.96
C CYS A 21 1.22 -6.62 -2.30
N GLY A 22 2.32 -6.55 -3.05
CA GLY A 22 2.42 -7.17 -4.37
C GLY A 22 1.51 -6.51 -5.40
N SER A 23 1.18 -7.26 -6.45
CA SER A 23 0.47 -6.71 -7.62
C SER A 23 -1.06 -6.72 -7.51
N ASP A 24 -1.62 -7.50 -6.59
CA ASP A 24 -3.05 -7.80 -6.56
C ASP A 24 -3.70 -7.64 -5.19
N GLN A 25 -3.02 -7.00 -4.25
CA GLN A 25 -3.56 -6.65 -2.95
C GLN A 25 -3.31 -5.17 -2.67
N ILE A 26 -4.07 -4.65 -1.72
CA ILE A 26 -4.11 -3.26 -1.31
C ILE A 26 -3.73 -3.17 0.15
N ALA A 27 -2.86 -2.21 0.49
CA ALA A 27 -2.57 -1.89 1.88
C ALA A 27 -3.80 -1.23 2.52
N TYR A 28 -4.49 -1.94 3.41
CA TYR A 28 -5.66 -1.43 4.14
C TYR A 28 -5.37 -1.10 5.60
N GLY A 29 -4.22 -1.57 6.11
CA GLY A 29 -3.78 -1.31 7.47
C GLY A 29 -2.26 -1.35 7.61
N MET A 30 -1.78 -0.95 8.78
CA MET A 30 -0.36 -0.96 9.12
C MET A 30 -0.18 -1.26 10.61
N GLU A 31 0.74 -2.14 10.94
CA GLU A 31 1.20 -2.36 12.32
C GLU A 31 2.61 -1.80 12.53
N VAL A 32 2.85 -1.28 13.74
CA VAL A 32 4.20 -0.97 14.22
C VAL A 32 4.45 -1.86 15.43
N HIS A 33 5.18 -2.96 15.25
CA HIS A 33 5.50 -3.88 16.33
C HIS A 33 6.25 -3.17 17.48
N HIS A 34 6.24 -3.75 18.68
CA HIS A 34 6.96 -3.24 19.84
C HIS A 34 8.47 -3.01 19.58
N SER A 35 9.07 -3.83 18.70
CA SER A 35 10.47 -3.68 18.26
C SER A 35 10.70 -2.49 17.31
N GLY A 36 9.65 -1.87 16.77
CA GLY A 36 9.71 -0.81 15.75
C GLY A 36 9.75 -1.30 14.31
N VAL A 37 9.65 -2.62 14.09
CA VAL A 37 9.40 -3.21 12.78
C VAL A 37 7.99 -2.81 12.36
N ILE A 38 7.85 -2.36 11.11
CA ILE A 38 6.55 -2.01 10.53
C ILE A 38 6.14 -3.08 9.53
N ARG A 39 4.84 -3.33 9.40
CA ARG A 39 4.27 -4.20 8.37
C ARG A 39 2.96 -3.64 7.84
N LEU A 40 2.68 -3.89 6.57
CA LEU A 40 1.39 -3.60 5.97
C LEU A 40 0.43 -4.76 6.21
N LEU A 41 -0.84 -4.42 6.36
CA LEU A 41 -1.95 -5.36 6.27
C LEU A 41 -2.51 -5.23 4.86
N CYS A 42 -2.47 -6.31 4.09
CA CYS A 42 -2.83 -6.34 2.68
C CYS A 42 -4.07 -7.22 2.47
N SER A 43 -5.06 -6.72 1.72
CA SER A 43 -6.26 -7.48 1.33
C SER A 43 -6.59 -7.26 -0.15
N LYS A 44 -7.38 -8.17 -0.72
CA LYS A 44 -7.83 -8.13 -2.11
C LYS A 44 -9.36 -8.03 -2.13
N PRO A 45 -9.92 -6.80 -2.08
CA PRO A 45 -11.36 -6.64 -2.13
C PRO A 45 -11.88 -7.05 -3.51
N SER A 46 -13.10 -7.58 -3.57
CA SER A 46 -13.71 -8.04 -4.83
C SER A 46 -13.85 -6.93 -5.88
N CYS A 47 -13.97 -5.68 -5.44
CA CYS A 47 -14.10 -4.51 -6.32
C CYS A 47 -12.78 -4.04 -6.96
N TYR A 48 -11.66 -4.69 -6.63
CA TYR A 48 -10.34 -4.38 -7.17
C TYR A 48 -9.83 -5.49 -8.09
N ASP A 49 -9.69 -5.15 -9.37
CA ASP A 49 -8.97 -5.98 -10.35
C ASP A 49 -7.53 -5.47 -10.53
N LYS A 50 -6.59 -6.41 -10.63
CA LYS A 50 -5.13 -6.22 -10.71
C LYS A 50 -4.68 -5.24 -11.81
N ASN A 51 -5.44 -5.10 -12.90
CA ASN A 51 -5.06 -4.23 -14.01
C ASN A 51 -5.35 -2.74 -13.77
N TYR A 52 -5.86 -2.37 -12.60
CA TYR A 52 -6.17 -0.99 -12.27
C TYR A 52 -4.96 -0.20 -11.73
N SER A 53 -3.93 -0.87 -11.22
CA SER A 53 -2.80 -0.18 -10.59
C SER A 53 -1.51 -0.26 -11.41
N ASP A 54 -0.87 0.90 -11.59
CA ASP A 54 0.50 1.00 -12.10
C ASP A 54 1.43 1.28 -10.92
N CYS A 55 2.28 0.32 -10.58
CA CYS A 55 3.19 0.40 -9.44
C CYS A 55 4.65 0.48 -9.94
N PRO A 56 5.49 1.36 -9.37
CA PRO A 56 6.92 1.33 -9.66
C PRO A 56 7.54 0.04 -9.12
N GLU A 57 8.68 -0.36 -9.70
CA GLU A 57 9.40 -1.60 -9.32
C GLU A 57 9.89 -1.58 -7.87
N ARG A 58 10.13 -0.39 -7.32
CA ARG A 58 10.66 -0.19 -5.96
C ARG A 58 10.08 1.06 -5.32
N ALA A 59 10.20 1.15 -4.00
CA ALA A 59 9.86 2.35 -3.26
C ALA A 59 10.90 3.45 -3.53
N ASP A 60 10.42 4.62 -3.97
CA ASP A 60 11.29 5.75 -4.32
C ASP A 60 10.77 7.11 -3.82
N SER A 61 9.63 7.14 -3.12
CA SER A 61 9.07 8.36 -2.58
C SER A 61 9.39 8.56 -1.10
N PRO A 62 10.44 9.33 -0.74
CA PRO A 62 10.77 9.61 0.66
C PRO A 62 9.81 10.60 1.34
N LYS A 63 8.89 11.21 0.57
CA LYS A 63 7.94 12.21 1.07
C LYS A 63 6.49 11.74 1.01
N GLY A 64 6.26 10.43 0.88
CA GLY A 64 4.93 9.86 0.79
C GLY A 64 4.26 10.01 -0.59
N CYS A 65 3.03 9.52 -0.71
CA CYS A 65 2.26 9.52 -1.95
C CYS A 65 1.41 10.80 -2.05
N LYS A 66 1.77 11.65 -3.02
CA LYS A 66 1.29 13.05 -3.10
C LYS A 66 0.31 13.29 -4.23
N LYS A 67 0.26 12.42 -5.23
CA LYS A 67 -0.65 12.60 -6.35
C LYS A 67 -2.08 12.33 -5.87
N THR A 68 -3.07 12.85 -6.60
CA THR A 68 -4.47 12.60 -6.26
C THR A 68 -4.88 11.17 -6.65
N ASN A 69 -4.22 10.60 -7.65
CA ASN A 69 -4.45 9.27 -8.17
C ASN A 69 -3.54 8.18 -7.60
N ASP A 70 -2.71 8.48 -6.60
CA ASP A 70 -1.79 7.50 -6.01
C ASP A 70 -2.22 7.01 -4.61
N TRP A 71 -1.74 5.83 -4.23
CA TRP A 71 -1.91 5.21 -2.91
C TRP A 71 -0.67 4.38 -2.55
N VAL A 72 -0.62 3.85 -1.33
CA VAL A 72 0.52 3.05 -0.86
C VAL A 72 0.38 1.60 -1.31
N GLY A 73 1.33 1.13 -2.13
CA GLY A 73 1.50 -0.29 -2.45
C GLY A 73 2.54 -1.01 -1.59
N GLY A 74 3.40 -0.25 -0.90
CA GLY A 74 4.53 -0.81 -0.14
C GLY A 74 5.47 0.26 0.39
N PHE A 75 6.53 -0.17 1.07
CA PHE A 75 7.59 0.70 1.55
C PHE A 75 8.94 -0.01 1.61
N GLU A 76 10.00 0.78 1.73
CA GLU A 76 11.36 0.34 2.02
C GLU A 76 11.98 1.24 3.08
N LYS A 77 12.72 0.66 4.03
CA LYS A 77 13.60 1.41 4.93
C LYS A 77 15.06 1.26 4.54
N ASN A 78 15.76 2.38 4.43
CA ASN A 78 17.21 2.36 4.23
C ASN A 78 17.96 2.02 5.53
N ILE A 79 19.29 1.93 5.45
CA ILE A 79 20.17 1.59 6.58
C ILE A 79 20.12 2.67 7.69
N GLU A 80 19.84 3.92 7.32
CA GLU A 80 19.68 5.05 8.25
C GLU A 80 18.30 5.06 8.96
N GLY A 81 17.39 4.20 8.48
CA GLY A 81 16.03 4.05 8.97
C GLY A 81 15.03 5.02 8.36
N ASP A 82 15.40 5.75 7.30
CA ASP A 82 14.46 6.57 6.53
C ASP A 82 13.52 5.70 5.72
N LEU A 83 12.29 6.19 5.56
CA LEU A 83 11.21 5.49 4.89
C LEU A 83 11.01 6.04 3.48
N SER A 84 11.09 5.16 2.48
CA SER A 84 10.64 5.39 1.12
C SER A 84 9.34 4.64 0.88
N ILE A 85 8.37 5.27 0.24
CA ILE A 85 7.06 4.70 -0.08
C ILE A 85 7.00 4.30 -1.55
N MET A 86 6.37 3.16 -1.82
CA MET A 86 5.98 2.72 -3.16
C MET A 86 4.58 3.23 -3.45
N CYS A 87 4.48 4.23 -4.32
CA CYS A 87 3.21 4.86 -4.69
C CYS A 87 2.69 4.25 -5.97
N CYS A 88 1.62 3.47 -5.87
CA CYS A 88 0.93 2.91 -7.02
C CYS A 88 -0.14 3.89 -7.51
N GLU A 89 -0.43 3.92 -8.80
CA GLU A 89 -1.39 4.85 -9.41
C GLU A 89 -2.62 4.10 -9.91
N PHE A 90 -3.80 4.67 -9.69
CA PHE A 90 -5.06 4.18 -10.26
C PHE A 90 -5.83 5.32 -10.92
N ASP A 91 -6.05 5.18 -12.23
CA ASP A 91 -6.81 6.16 -13.01
C ASP A 91 -8.28 6.18 -12.58
N GLY A 92 -8.70 7.29 -11.99
CA GLY A 92 -10.04 7.47 -11.44
C GLY A 92 -10.14 7.21 -9.93
N LEU A 93 -9.01 7.02 -9.23
CA LEU A 93 -9.01 6.90 -7.76
C LEU A 93 -9.80 8.03 -7.08
N GLU A 94 -9.60 9.28 -7.49
CA GLU A 94 -10.32 10.46 -6.94
C GLU A 94 -11.82 10.47 -7.22
N LYS A 95 -12.28 9.72 -8.23
CA LYS A 95 -13.70 9.59 -8.55
C LYS A 95 -14.38 8.55 -7.66
N TYR A 96 -13.66 7.49 -7.31
CA TYR A 96 -14.20 6.32 -6.61
C TYR A 96 -13.74 6.21 -5.15
N ALA A 97 -12.83 7.08 -4.69
CA ALA A 97 -12.33 7.05 -3.33
C ALA A 97 -12.30 8.45 -2.71
N LYS A 98 -12.56 8.51 -1.41
CA LYS A 98 -12.54 9.76 -0.62
C LYS A 98 -11.67 9.59 0.61
N ILE A 99 -11.03 10.66 1.06
CA ILE A 99 -10.28 10.65 2.32
C ILE A 99 -11.28 10.43 3.47
N ARG A 100 -11.09 9.34 4.21
CA ARG A 100 -11.89 8.97 5.38
C ARG A 100 -11.25 9.50 6.66
N TYR A 101 -9.94 9.27 6.81
CA TYR A 101 -9.17 9.72 7.96
C TYR A 101 -7.86 10.37 7.48
N SER A 102 -7.45 11.43 8.17
CA SER A 102 -6.17 12.11 7.95
C SER A 102 -5.37 12.15 9.24
N ASP A 103 -4.06 12.00 9.15
CA ASP A 103 -3.14 12.08 10.29
C ASP A 103 -3.42 11.04 11.40
N VAL A 104 -3.82 9.83 11.00
CA VAL A 104 -3.94 8.70 11.94
C VAL A 104 -2.55 8.33 12.43
N ARG A 105 -2.23 8.69 13.67
CA ARG A 105 -0.92 8.48 14.25
C ARG A 105 -0.81 7.06 14.82
N ILE A 106 0.25 6.36 14.42
CA ILE A 106 0.61 5.03 14.90
C ILE A 106 2.04 5.05 15.47
N ARG A 107 2.17 4.61 16.70
CA ARG A 107 3.42 4.46 17.45
C ARG A 107 3.78 3.00 17.63
N ARG A 108 4.95 2.73 18.19
CA ARG A 108 5.36 1.36 18.53
C ARG A 108 4.34 0.69 19.46
N GLY A 109 3.96 -0.55 19.11
CA GLY A 109 2.94 -1.34 19.78
C GLY A 109 1.51 -1.06 19.30
N GLU A 110 1.32 -0.09 18.40
CA GLU A 110 0.02 0.27 17.86
C GLU A 110 -0.14 -0.23 16.42
N PHE A 111 -1.39 -0.35 15.98
CA PHE A 111 -1.74 -0.69 14.61
C PHE A 111 -2.99 0.10 14.20
N PHE A 112 -3.17 0.23 12.88
CA PHE A 112 -4.41 0.66 12.27
C PHE A 112 -4.86 -0.41 11.29
N GLU A 113 -6.15 -0.70 11.30
CA GLU A 113 -6.79 -1.63 10.39
C GLU A 113 -8.01 -0.95 9.77
N GLY A 114 -8.05 -0.88 8.44
CA GLY A 114 -9.17 -0.34 7.69
C GLY A 114 -10.37 -1.29 7.64
N GLU A 115 -11.53 -0.77 7.25
CA GLU A 115 -12.75 -1.57 7.12
C GLU A 115 -12.96 -2.12 5.71
N GLU A 116 -13.45 -3.35 5.63
CA GLU A 116 -14.10 -3.93 4.45
C GLU A 116 -15.59 -4.14 4.80
N LYS A 117 -16.49 -3.54 4.02
CA LYS A 117 -17.94 -3.64 4.25
C LYS A 117 -18.61 -4.33 3.08
N GLU A 118 -19.38 -5.36 3.41
CA GLU A 118 -20.20 -6.11 2.48
C GLU A 118 -21.68 -5.72 2.58
N ASN A 119 -22.43 -5.92 1.50
CA ASN A 119 -23.89 -5.88 1.49
C ASN A 119 -24.48 -7.24 1.94
N SER A 120 -25.80 -7.39 1.89
CA SER A 120 -26.48 -8.65 2.20
C SER A 120 -26.17 -9.79 1.24
N ASP A 121 -25.72 -9.46 0.02
CA ASP A 121 -25.46 -10.41 -1.05
C ASP A 121 -24.00 -10.91 -1.04
N GLY A 122 -23.17 -10.35 -0.15
CA GLY A 122 -21.75 -10.68 0.01
C GLY A 122 -20.82 -9.85 -0.89
N ASP A 123 -21.34 -8.84 -1.59
CA ASP A 123 -20.52 -7.94 -2.40
C ASP A 123 -19.89 -6.85 -1.52
N VAL A 124 -18.60 -6.61 -1.72
CA VAL A 124 -17.87 -5.53 -1.05
C VAL A 124 -18.34 -4.20 -1.61
N ILE A 125 -19.01 -3.40 -0.78
CA ILE A 125 -19.52 -2.07 -1.14
C ILE A 125 -18.55 -0.95 -0.77
N ARG A 126 -17.65 -1.20 0.18
CA ARG A 126 -16.67 -0.21 0.64
C ARG A 126 -15.43 -0.88 1.17
N PHE A 127 -14.28 -0.30 0.86
CA PHE A 127 -12.99 -0.79 1.31
C PHE A 127 -12.06 0.37 1.66
N ASP A 128 -11.45 0.34 2.84
CA ASP A 128 -10.46 1.35 3.23
C ASP A 128 -9.05 0.99 2.73
N ALA A 129 -8.28 1.98 2.32
CA ALA A 129 -6.90 1.81 1.86
C ALA A 129 -5.99 2.93 2.36
N ILE A 130 -4.69 2.65 2.45
CA ILE A 130 -3.70 3.63 2.86
C ILE A 130 -3.34 4.52 1.67
N LYS A 131 -3.73 5.79 1.75
CA LYS A 131 -3.35 6.84 0.78
C LYS A 131 -1.88 7.18 0.86
N ASP A 132 -1.38 7.35 2.08
CA ASP A 132 -0.07 7.93 2.36
C ASP A 132 0.44 7.50 3.74
N ILE A 133 1.76 7.36 3.87
CA ILE A 133 2.47 7.09 5.12
C ILE A 133 3.57 8.16 5.28
N ARG A 134 3.50 8.93 6.37
CA ARG A 134 4.53 9.91 6.72
C ARG A 134 5.22 9.51 8.01
N MET A 135 6.53 9.25 7.92
CA MET A 135 7.37 8.96 9.07
C MET A 135 7.86 10.24 9.72
N HIS A 136 7.81 10.27 11.05
CA HIS A 136 8.34 11.34 11.87
C HIS A 136 9.11 10.75 13.05
N ARG A 137 9.89 11.59 13.74
CA ARG A 137 10.56 11.24 14.99
C ARG A 137 10.11 12.20 16.07
N ASP A 138 9.84 11.69 17.26
CA ASP A 138 9.51 12.50 18.43
C ASP A 138 10.76 13.15 19.05
N THR A 139 10.58 13.88 20.15
CA THR A 139 11.67 14.55 20.87
C THR A 139 12.69 13.59 21.47
N GLU A 140 12.34 12.31 21.63
CA GLU A 140 13.22 11.24 22.11
C GLU A 140 13.87 10.48 20.94
N GLY A 141 13.62 10.89 19.71
CA GLY A 141 14.12 10.24 18.49
C GLY A 141 13.37 8.97 18.10
N LYS A 142 12.26 8.62 18.77
CA LYS A 142 11.45 7.45 18.45
C LYS A 142 10.55 7.73 17.25
N ALA A 143 10.52 6.79 16.31
CA ALA A 143 9.69 6.90 15.13
C ALA A 143 8.19 6.75 15.44
N TYR A 144 7.38 7.57 14.80
CA TYR A 144 5.93 7.40 14.67
C TYR A 144 5.49 7.71 13.24
N TYR A 145 4.32 7.22 12.87
CA TYR A 145 3.81 7.27 11.50
C TYR A 145 2.45 7.93 11.49
N ASN A 146 2.23 8.87 10.56
CA ASN A 146 0.92 9.43 10.29
C ASN A 146 0.40 8.82 8.99
N LEU A 147 -0.75 8.15 9.07
CA LEU A 147 -1.44 7.62 7.90
C LEU A 147 -2.51 8.58 7.40
N THR A 148 -2.71 8.56 6.08
CA THR A 148 -3.93 9.08 5.45
C THR A 148 -4.68 7.90 4.85
N ILE A 149 -5.98 7.81 5.09
CA ILE A 149 -6.81 6.67 4.72
C ILE A 149 -7.85 7.11 3.69
N LEU A 150 -7.91 6.40 2.57
CA LEU A 150 -8.99 6.47 1.59
C LEU A 150 -10.07 5.45 1.92
N SER A 151 -11.31 5.77 1.61
CA SER A 151 -12.43 4.84 1.53
C SER A 151 -12.83 4.74 0.07
N PHE A 152 -12.64 3.57 -0.53
CA PHE A 152 -13.18 3.21 -1.84
C PHE A 152 -14.69 2.99 -1.74
N ASP A 153 -15.41 3.54 -2.70
CA ASP A 153 -16.81 3.30 -3.01
C ASP A 153 -16.85 2.25 -4.12
N CYS A 154 -16.91 0.98 -3.72
CA CYS A 154 -16.82 -0.14 -4.64
C CYS A 154 -18.05 -0.23 -5.54
N GLU A 155 -19.24 0.16 -5.06
CA GLU A 155 -20.48 0.18 -5.85
C GLU A 155 -20.40 1.15 -7.03
N SER A 156 -19.59 2.20 -6.89
CA SER A 156 -19.38 3.20 -7.93
C SER A 156 -18.31 2.81 -8.96
N ILE A 157 -17.49 1.79 -8.68
CA ILE A 157 -16.44 1.32 -9.60
C ILE A 157 -17.10 0.48 -10.69
N PRO A 158 -16.92 0.80 -11.98
CA PRO A 158 -17.50 0.01 -13.05
C PRO A 158 -16.85 -1.39 -13.12
N ASP A 159 -17.67 -2.44 -13.14
CA ASP A 159 -17.23 -3.82 -13.33
C ASP A 159 -16.45 -4.03 -14.63
N VAL A 160 -16.78 -3.24 -15.65
CA VAL A 160 -16.15 -3.29 -16.96
C VAL A 160 -15.05 -2.23 -17.02
N LYS A 161 -13.82 -2.69 -17.20
CA LYS A 161 -12.66 -1.83 -17.46
C LYS A 161 -13.00 -0.82 -18.55
N PRO A 162 -12.62 0.46 -18.42
CA PRO A 162 -12.90 1.43 -19.46
C PRO A 162 -12.17 1.07 -20.75
N ALA A 163 -12.81 1.33 -21.90
CA ALA A 163 -12.33 0.86 -23.21
C ALA A 163 -10.93 1.38 -23.59
N TRP A 164 -10.48 2.51 -23.03
CA TRP A 164 -9.13 3.04 -23.26
C TRP A 164 -8.05 2.19 -22.55
N LEU A 165 -8.33 1.67 -21.34
CA LEU A 165 -7.42 0.81 -20.58
C LEU A 165 -7.32 -0.58 -21.21
N GLN A 166 -8.43 -1.09 -21.74
CA GLN A 166 -8.42 -2.34 -22.51
C GLN A 166 -7.59 -2.22 -23.80
N LYS A 167 -7.49 -1.01 -24.37
CA LYS A 167 -6.68 -0.74 -25.58
C LYS A 167 -5.20 -0.49 -25.27
N SER A 168 -4.78 -0.21 -24.04
CA SER A 168 -3.35 -0.06 -23.74
C SER A 168 -2.67 -1.41 -23.45
N GLN A 169 -3.43 -2.45 -23.14
CA GLN A 169 -2.92 -3.78 -22.80
C GLN A 169 -2.82 -4.68 -24.04
N TRP A 170 -1.60 -4.98 -24.46
CA TRP A 170 -1.32 -6.01 -25.46
C TRP A 170 -1.47 -7.41 -24.83
N PRO A 171 -2.11 -8.39 -25.49
CA PRO A 171 -2.77 -8.33 -26.80
C PRO A 171 -4.19 -7.77 -26.71
N TYR A 172 -4.62 -7.07 -27.76
CA TYR A 172 -5.97 -6.49 -27.87
C TYR A 172 -7.04 -7.58 -28.02
N PHE A 173 -7.68 -7.99 -26.94
CA PHE A 173 -8.87 -8.83 -27.02
C PHE A 173 -10.10 -7.93 -27.08
N GLN A 174 -10.69 -7.81 -28.27
CA GLN A 174 -12.00 -7.19 -28.44
C GLN A 174 -13.04 -8.13 -27.83
N TYR A 175 -13.34 -7.99 -26.54
CA TYR A 175 -14.53 -8.59 -25.96
C TYR A 175 -15.75 -7.80 -26.44
N ALA A 176 -16.09 -7.96 -27.71
CA ALA A 176 -17.37 -7.50 -28.25
C ALA A 176 -18.47 -8.31 -27.55
N LYS A 177 -19.23 -7.65 -26.66
CA LYS A 177 -20.52 -8.18 -26.23
C LYS A 177 -21.50 -7.95 -27.39
N ASN A 178 -21.99 -9.04 -27.99
CA ASN A 178 -23.26 -9.05 -28.72
C ASN A 178 -24.41 -8.79 -27.75
#